data_AF-A0AAU8LBH9-F1
#
_entry.id   AF-A0AAU8LBH9-F1
#
_cell.length_a   1.000
_cell.length_b   1.000
_cell.length_c   1.000
_cell.angle_alpha   90.00
_cell.angle_beta   90.00
_cell.angle_gamma   90.00
#
_symmetry.space_group_name_H-M   'P 1'
#
loop_
_entity.id
_entity.type
_entity.pdbx_description
1 polymer ?
#
loop_
_entity_poly.entity_id
_entity_poly.type
_entity_poly.pdbx_seq_one_letter_code
_entity_poly.pdbx_strand_id
1 'polypeptide(L)'
;MIKSKPDIKSFNKDPNDFLEGGEADKALTKSRAITDKTIAEENPAQAMEAFKPEPTVQKLFRLRWDIANALKLGAAQESAKTGKRVTETDIIQQLLKKHYGIK
;
A
#
# COMPACT_ATOMS: atom_id res chain seq x y z
N MET A 1 43.94 6.59 28.47
CA MET A 1 43.41 5.21 28.47
C MET A 1 42.58 5.00 27.21
N ILE A 2 43.10 4.25 26.24
CA ILE A 2 42.33 3.86 25.05
C ILE A 2 41.45 2.66 25.44
N LYS A 3 40.13 2.83 25.34
CA LYS A 3 39.19 1.73 25.56
C LYS A 3 39.41 0.72 24.42
N SER A 4 39.86 -0.48 24.76
CA SER A 4 40.04 -1.58 23.80
C SER A 4 38.73 -1.85 23.06
N LYS A 5 38.82 -2.27 21.78
CA LYS A 5 37.63 -2.62 21.00
C LYS A 5 36.84 -3.74 21.70
N PRO A 6 35.50 -3.70 21.68
CA PRO A 6 34.67 -4.78 22.22
C PRO A 6 35.02 -6.10 21.54
N ASP A 7 35.14 -7.17 22.33
CA ASP A 7 35.40 -8.50 21.79
C ASP A 7 34.11 -9.05 21.15
N ILE A 8 34.16 -9.30 19.84
CA ILE A 8 33.01 -9.75 19.04
C ILE A 8 32.95 -11.27 18.89
N LYS A 9 33.91 -12.01 19.47
CA LYS A 9 33.99 -13.48 19.36
C LYS A 9 32.83 -14.22 20.02
N SER A 10 32.10 -13.57 20.93
CA SER A 10 30.90 -14.12 21.56
C SER A 10 29.61 -13.83 20.79
N PHE A 11 29.66 -13.11 19.67
CA PHE A 11 28.48 -12.79 18.88
C PHE A 11 28.14 -13.95 17.94
N ASN A 12 27.37 -14.90 18.44
CA ASN A 12 26.96 -16.11 17.73
C ASN A 12 25.45 -16.04 17.43
N LYS A 13 25.04 -15.02 16.66
CA LYS A 13 23.67 -14.86 16.16
C LYS A 13 23.63 -15.23 14.69
N ASP A 14 22.62 -16.01 14.30
CA ASP A 14 22.44 -16.43 12.93
C ASP A 14 22.05 -15.20 12.08
N PRO A 15 22.76 -14.87 10.99
CA PRO A 15 22.41 -13.75 10.11
C PRO A 15 20.99 -13.86 9.55
N ASN A 16 20.45 -15.07 9.47
CA ASN A 16 19.08 -15.31 9.03
C ASN A 16 18.03 -14.94 10.08
N ASP A 17 18.38 -14.76 11.36
CA ASP A 17 17.44 -14.28 12.38
C ASP A 17 16.89 -12.88 12.05
N PHE A 18 17.68 -12.06 11.34
CA PHE A 18 17.21 -10.75 10.87
C PHE A 18 16.21 -10.89 9.70
N LEU A 19 16.43 -11.87 8.82
CA LEU A 19 15.54 -12.14 7.68
C LEU A 19 14.24 -12.81 8.13
N GLU A 20 14.29 -13.69 9.14
CA GLU A 20 13.13 -14.39 9.70
C GLU A 20 12.42 -13.64 10.84
N GLY A 21 13.03 -12.55 11.34
CA GLY A 21 12.53 -11.71 12.43
C GLY A 21 11.35 -10.80 12.08
N GLY A 22 10.69 -11.03 10.94
CA GLY A 22 9.44 -10.37 10.58
C GLY A 22 8.26 -10.86 11.44
N GLU A 23 8.27 -10.59 12.74
CA GLU A 23 7.17 -10.98 13.65
C GLU A 23 5.80 -10.42 13.23
N ALA A 24 5.77 -9.33 12.45
CA ALA A 24 4.55 -8.78 11.87
C ALA A 24 3.84 -9.75 10.90
N ASP A 25 4.58 -10.61 10.18
CA ASP A 25 4.02 -11.53 9.19
C ASP A 25 3.51 -12.85 9.80
N LYS A 26 4.09 -13.26 10.94
CA LYS A 26 3.65 -14.45 11.69
C LYS A 26 2.30 -14.24 12.40
N ALA A 27 1.97 -13.01 12.77
CA ALA A 27 0.66 -12.67 13.34
C ALA A 27 -0.47 -12.78 12.29
N LEU A 28 -0.23 -12.32 11.06
CA LEU A 28 -1.19 -12.37 9.96
C LEU A 28 -1.53 -13.82 9.54
N THR A 29 -0.57 -14.73 9.59
CA THR A 29 -0.79 -16.15 9.23
C THR A 29 -1.59 -16.92 10.28
N LYS A 30 -1.42 -16.64 11.59
CA LYS A 30 -2.27 -17.23 12.64
C LYS A 30 -3.70 -16.68 12.61
N SER A 31 -3.89 -15.40 12.34
CA SER A 31 -5.23 -14.80 12.20
C SER A 31 -5.99 -15.37 11.00
N ARG A 32 -5.29 -15.72 9.93
CA ARG A 32 -5.86 -16.29 8.69
C ARG A 32 -6.25 -17.77 8.82
N ALA A 33 -5.59 -18.53 9.68
CA ALA A 33 -5.95 -19.95 9.92
C ALA A 33 -7.16 -20.13 10.86
N ILE A 34 -7.46 -19.14 11.71
CA ILE A 34 -8.60 -19.21 12.64
C ILE A 34 -9.89 -18.69 11.97
N THR A 35 -9.79 -17.74 11.03
CA THR A 35 -10.95 -17.16 10.36
C THR A 35 -11.57 -18.06 9.28
N ASP A 36 -10.84 -19.05 8.76
CA ASP A 36 -11.30 -19.90 7.66
C ASP A 36 -12.21 -21.08 8.10
N LYS A 37 -12.54 -21.20 9.39
CA LYS A 37 -13.34 -22.33 9.90
C LYS A 37 -14.61 -22.01 10.68
N THR A 38 -14.93 -20.76 11.01
CA THR A 38 -15.99 -20.48 11.99
C THR A 38 -17.08 -19.49 11.60
N ILE A 39 -17.17 -19.01 10.36
CA ILE A 39 -18.33 -18.16 9.98
C ILE A 39 -18.85 -18.53 8.59
N ALA A 40 -19.28 -19.79 8.48
CA ALA A 40 -20.45 -20.11 7.67
C ALA A 40 -21.68 -19.69 8.50
N GLU A 41 -22.58 -18.91 7.89
CA GLU A 41 -23.85 -18.40 8.44
C GLU A 41 -23.61 -17.24 9.45
N GLU A 42 -23.97 -15.96 9.22
CA GLU A 42 -25.21 -15.39 8.71
C GLU A 42 -24.96 -13.98 8.07
N ASN A 43 -25.28 -13.83 6.77
CA ASN A 43 -25.91 -12.72 6.03
C ASN A 43 -25.60 -11.19 6.27
N PRO A 44 -25.92 -10.27 5.32
CA PRO A 44 -24.93 -9.78 4.34
C PRO A 44 -25.02 -8.24 4.10
N ALA A 45 -23.93 -7.47 4.24
CA ALA A 45 -23.89 -6.11 3.68
C ALA A 45 -22.49 -5.54 3.68
N GLN A 46 -21.65 -6.04 2.77
CA GLN A 46 -20.74 -5.26 1.95
C GLN A 46 -19.91 -6.27 1.20
N ALA A 47 -20.50 -6.73 0.09
CA ALA A 47 -19.72 -7.25 -1.01
C ALA A 47 -18.66 -6.20 -1.31
N MET A 48 -17.43 -6.44 -0.85
CA MET A 48 -16.27 -6.01 -1.61
C MET A 48 -16.39 -6.78 -2.91
N GLU A 49 -17.18 -6.23 -3.83
CA GLU A 49 -17.21 -6.65 -5.21
C GLU A 49 -15.74 -6.76 -5.61
N ALA A 50 -15.30 -7.99 -5.83
CA ALA A 50 -14.06 -8.25 -6.51
C ALA A 50 -14.23 -7.65 -7.90
N PHE A 51 -13.96 -6.34 -8.00
CA PHE A 51 -13.93 -5.60 -9.25
C PHE A 51 -12.97 -6.38 -10.14
N LYS A 52 -13.53 -7.07 -11.14
CA LYS A 52 -12.71 -7.63 -12.21
C LYS A 52 -11.87 -6.46 -12.71
N PRO A 53 -10.53 -6.56 -12.66
CA PRO A 53 -9.71 -5.42 -13.08
C PRO A 53 -10.07 -5.12 -14.53
N GLU A 54 -10.68 -3.97 -14.75
CA GLU A 54 -10.91 -3.47 -16.10
C GLU A 54 -9.56 -3.45 -16.82
N PRO A 55 -9.54 -3.72 -18.13
CA PRO A 55 -8.29 -3.69 -18.87
C PRO A 55 -7.66 -2.29 -18.76
N THR A 56 -6.54 -2.21 -18.05
CA THR A 56 -5.80 -0.96 -17.86
C THR A 56 -4.70 -0.84 -18.92
N VAL A 57 -4.55 0.36 -19.48
CA VAL A 57 -3.48 0.68 -20.43
C VAL A 57 -2.62 1.79 -19.85
N GLN A 58 -1.32 1.56 -19.71
CA GLN A 58 -0.38 2.58 -19.24
C GLN A 58 -0.06 3.58 -20.37
N LYS A 59 -0.17 4.87 -20.08
CA LYS A 59 0.20 5.96 -20.99
C LYS A 59 1.29 6.81 -20.36
N LEU A 60 2.33 7.11 -21.12
CA LEU A 60 3.43 7.96 -20.69
C LEU A 60 3.27 9.36 -21.30
N PHE A 61 3.18 10.37 -20.44
CA PHE A 61 3.08 11.77 -20.85
C PHE A 61 4.30 12.54 -20.38
N ARG A 62 4.71 13.54 -21.16
CA ARG A 62 5.64 14.57 -20.68
C ARG A 62 4.82 15.72 -20.14
N LEU A 63 4.89 15.94 -18.83
CA LEU A 63 4.20 17.04 -18.15
C LEU A 63 5.18 18.17 -17.86
N ARG A 64 4.66 19.40 -17.81
CA ARG A 64 5.43 20.53 -17.29
C ARG A 64 5.64 20.37 -15.77
N TRP A 65 6.74 20.93 -15.27
CA TRP A 65 7.16 20.79 -13.88
C TRP A 65 6.13 21.31 -12.87
N ASP A 66 5.49 22.45 -13.18
CA ASP A 66 4.41 23.05 -12.41
C ASP A 66 3.22 22.09 -12.26
N ILE A 67 2.80 21.47 -13.36
CA ILE A 67 1.69 20.51 -13.39
C ILE A 67 2.03 19.24 -12.59
N ALA A 68 3.25 18.71 -12.75
CA ALA A 68 3.69 17.53 -12.02
C ALA A 68 3.70 17.76 -10.49
N ASN A 69 4.18 18.93 -10.05
CA ASN A 69 4.13 19.29 -8.63
C ASN A 69 2.70 19.51 -8.12
N ALA A 70 1.85 20.17 -8.91
CA ALA A 70 0.46 20.38 -8.56
C ALA A 70 -0.30 19.05 -8.40
N LEU A 71 -0.04 18.06 -9.27
CA LEU A 71 -0.62 16.72 -9.15
C LEU A 71 -0.21 16.03 -7.85
N LYS A 72 1.08 16.05 -7.53
CA LYS A 72 1.61 15.44 -6.30
C LYS A 72 1.03 16.08 -5.04
N LEU A 73 1.01 17.41 -4.99
CA LEU A 73 0.47 18.15 -3.85
C LEU A 73 -1.06 17.98 -3.75
N GLY A 74 -1.76 18.02 -4.89
CA GLY A 74 -3.21 17.85 -4.98
C GLY A 74 -3.65 16.49 -4.46
N ALA A 75 -2.95 15.40 -4.83
CA ALA A 75 -3.22 14.06 -4.33
C ALA A 75 -3.11 13.97 -2.80
N ALA A 76 -2.07 14.58 -2.22
CA ALA A 76 -1.90 14.64 -0.77
C ALA A 76 -3.00 15.45 -0.08
N GLN A 77 -3.37 16.60 -0.65
CA GLN A 77 -4.42 17.47 -0.11
C GLN A 77 -5.81 16.82 -0.18
N GLU A 78 -6.17 16.21 -1.31
CA GLU A 78 -7.44 15.49 -1.44
C GLU A 78 -7.50 14.28 -0.52
N SER A 79 -6.38 13.59 -0.33
CA SER A 79 -6.32 12.48 0.62
C SER A 79 -6.60 12.94 2.05
N ALA A 80 -5.96 14.04 2.48
CA ALA A 80 -6.17 14.62 3.79
C ALA A 80 -7.61 15.13 3.97
N LYS A 81 -8.21 15.69 2.92
CA LYS A 81 -9.57 16.25 2.97
C LYS A 81 -10.66 15.18 3.01
N THR A 82 -10.52 14.11 2.23
CA THR A 82 -11.54 13.06 2.11
C THR A 82 -11.40 11.96 3.16
N GLY A 83 -10.24 11.88 3.83
CA GLY A 83 -9.90 10.76 4.72
C GLY A 83 -9.67 9.44 3.98
N LYS A 84 -9.59 9.47 2.65
CA LYS A 84 -9.33 8.31 1.78
C LYS A 84 -8.05 8.55 1.00
N ARG A 85 -7.33 7.48 0.65
CA ARG A 85 -6.16 7.60 -0.21
C ARG A 85 -6.61 8.00 -1.62
N VAL A 86 -6.09 9.11 -2.11
CA VAL A 86 -6.24 9.59 -3.49
C VAL A 86 -4.86 9.61 -4.15
N THR A 87 -4.75 9.04 -5.34
CA THR A 87 -3.51 9.00 -6.12
C THR A 87 -3.54 9.98 -7.29
N GLU A 88 -2.37 10.31 -7.84
CA GLU A 88 -2.26 11.11 -9.06
C GLU A 88 -3.04 10.46 -10.22
N THR A 89 -3.03 9.12 -10.30
CA THR A 89 -3.80 8.35 -11.28
C THR A 89 -5.30 8.58 -11.13
N ASP A 90 -5.82 8.65 -9.90
CA ASP A 90 -7.25 8.88 -9.65
C ASP A 90 -7.68 10.27 -10.11
N ILE A 91 -6.85 11.28 -9.79
CA ILE A 91 -7.09 12.67 -10.22
C ILE A 91 -7.09 12.76 -11.75
N ILE A 92 -6.11 12.16 -12.41
CA ILE A 92 -6.02 12.16 -13.88
C ILE A 92 -7.21 11.43 -14.50
N GLN A 93 -7.58 10.25 -13.97
CA GLN A 93 -8.74 9.52 -14.44
C GLN A 93 -10.03 10.34 -14.29
N GLN A 94 -10.25 10.99 -13.16
CA GLN A 94 -11.41 11.83 -12.93
C GLN A 94 -11.45 13.05 -13.87
N LEU A 95 -10.29 13.69 -14.10
CA LEU A 95 -10.17 14.79 -15.06
C LEU A 95 -10.48 14.35 -16.48
N LEU A 96 -9.93 13.21 -16.92
CA LEU A 96 -10.19 12.66 -18.25
C LEU A 96 -11.65 12.24 -18.42
N LYS A 97 -12.23 11.58 -17.41
CA LYS A 97 -13.65 11.23 -17.39
C LYS A 97 -14.52 12.46 -17.54
N LYS A 98 -14.24 13.52 -16.78
CA LYS A 98 -14.96 14.80 -16.86
C LYS A 98 -14.79 15.48 -18.22
N HIS A 99 -13.58 15.51 -18.77
CA HIS A 99 -13.29 16.18 -20.03
C HIS A 99 -13.95 15.51 -21.24
N TYR A 100 -13.96 14.18 -21.28
CA TYR A 100 -14.56 13.41 -22.37
C TYR A 100 -16.00 12.97 -22.11
N GLY A 101 -16.58 13.33 -20.96
CA GLY A 101 -17.96 12.95 -20.60
C GLY A 101 -18.14 11.44 -20.36
N ILE A 102 -17.08 10.74 -19.94
CA ILE A 102 -17.10 9.31 -19.63
C ILE A 102 -17.64 9.14 -18.20
N LYS A 103 -18.67 8.32 -18.03
CA LYS A 103 -19.29 8.03 -16.73
C LYS A 103 -18.50 6.95 -15.99
#